data_AF-A0A8S2S7V9-F1
#
_entry.id   AF-A0A8S2S7V9-F1
#
_cell.length_a   1.000
_cell.length_b   1.000
_cell.length_c   1.000
_cell.angle_alpha   90.00
_cell.angle_beta   90.00
_cell.angle_gamma   90.00
#
_symmetry.space_group_name_H-M   'P 1'
#
loop_
_entity.id
_entity.type
_entity.pdbx_description
1 polymer ?
#
loop_
_entity_poly.entity_id
_entity_poly.type
_entity_poly.pdbx_seq_one_letter_code
_entity_poly.pdbx_strand_id
1 'polypeptide(L)'
;MHKLLSIILLVVVGFSNATRSFNTPSKNFERLIADDREKNVDLDLCPMCINEAVAAINVILNAILDEGILADCDKLCSIVANKTSSPFIGTMCTLACDALGIDEFIHFIIAADPDPIWYCEIARLCPVNDNGDAKFVKFGVLPSTGPQGTTFVIDCSFKSLNGTGTSMLRLDITDPTNETDSSDFLIEAKKPGTYSERIGLKTLTALNCDPTIGKFNFNMYM
;
A
#
# COMPACT_ATOMS: atom_id res chain seq x y z
N MET A 1 5.40 22.83 -3.38
CA MET A 1 4.35 22.43 -2.40
C MET A 1 2.96 23.02 -2.70
N HIS A 2 2.76 24.33 -2.84
CA HIS A 2 1.39 24.88 -3.03
C HIS A 2 0.67 24.44 -4.33
N LYS A 3 1.38 24.33 -5.47
CA LYS A 3 0.82 23.80 -6.72
C LYS A 3 0.49 22.31 -6.64
N LEU A 4 1.30 21.55 -5.92
CA LEU A 4 1.15 20.11 -5.69
C LEU A 4 -0.13 19.81 -4.90
N LEU A 5 -0.39 20.57 -3.83
CA LEU A 5 -1.62 20.44 -3.05
C LEU A 5 -2.87 20.71 -3.90
N SER A 6 -2.83 21.69 -4.79
CA SER A 6 -3.97 22.01 -5.69
C SER A 6 -4.22 20.93 -6.75
N ILE A 7 -3.17 20.28 -7.27
CA ILE A 7 -3.30 19.20 -8.25
C ILE A 7 -3.83 17.93 -7.57
N ILE A 8 -3.30 17.57 -6.40
CA ILE A 8 -3.80 16.44 -5.60
C ILE A 8 -5.27 16.67 -5.22
N LEU A 9 -5.66 17.91 -4.85
CA LEU A 9 -7.06 18.24 -4.58
C LEU A 9 -7.97 18.01 -5.80
N LEU A 10 -7.50 18.30 -7.02
CA LEU A 10 -8.28 18.09 -8.25
C LEU A 10 -8.47 16.60 -8.57
N VAL A 11 -7.44 15.78 -8.37
CA VAL A 11 -7.52 14.32 -8.54
C VAL A 11 -8.47 13.71 -7.50
N VAL A 12 -8.37 14.13 -6.23
CA VAL A 12 -9.25 13.67 -5.13
C VAL A 12 -10.71 14.10 -5.33
N VAL A 13 -10.97 15.33 -5.79
CA VAL A 13 -12.34 15.78 -6.10
C VAL A 13 -12.93 15.00 -7.29
N GLY A 14 -12.08 14.48 -8.19
CA GLY A 14 -12.50 13.54 -9.23
C GLY A 14 -13.02 12.20 -8.70
N PHE A 15 -12.50 11.70 -7.57
CA PHE A 15 -13.01 10.47 -6.92
C PHE A 15 -14.43 10.64 -6.37
N SER A 16 -14.79 11.84 -5.90
CA SER A 16 -16.15 12.09 -5.38
C SER A 16 -17.22 12.19 -6.48
N ASN A 17 -16.83 12.47 -7.72
CA ASN A 17 -17.76 12.64 -8.85
C ASN A 17 -17.77 11.47 -9.84
N ALA A 18 -16.90 10.46 -9.69
CA ALA A 18 -16.82 9.30 -10.58
C ALA A 18 -17.81 8.16 -10.26
N THR A 19 -18.84 8.37 -9.43
CA THR A 19 -19.96 7.41 -9.28
C THR A 19 -21.04 7.56 -10.37
N ARG A 20 -20.85 8.42 -11.38
CA ARG A 20 -21.79 8.57 -12.49
C ARG A 20 -21.11 8.43 -13.84
N SER A 21 -20.87 7.20 -14.28
CA SER A 21 -21.09 6.78 -15.69
C SER A 21 -20.71 5.31 -15.91
N PHE A 22 -21.45 4.38 -15.31
CA PHE A 22 -21.63 3.05 -15.89
C PHE A 22 -22.89 3.08 -16.76
N ASN A 23 -22.73 3.44 -18.04
CA ASN A 23 -23.82 3.37 -19.01
C ASN A 23 -23.97 1.93 -19.49
N THR A 24 -24.90 1.18 -18.88
CA THR A 24 -26.06 0.53 -19.51
C THR A 24 -26.65 -0.48 -18.49
N PRO A 25 -27.76 -0.15 -17.80
CA PRO A 25 -28.35 -1.08 -16.85
C PRO A 25 -29.15 -2.18 -17.57
N SER A 26 -28.77 -3.43 -17.31
CA SER A 26 -29.64 -4.58 -17.49
C SER A 26 -30.90 -4.38 -16.64
N LYS A 27 -32.08 -4.41 -17.28
CA LYS A 27 -33.40 -4.17 -16.66
C LYS A 27 -33.75 -5.11 -15.49
N ASN A 28 -32.92 -6.10 -15.20
CA ASN A 28 -33.09 -7.02 -14.07
C ASN A 28 -32.44 -6.52 -12.76
N PHE A 29 -31.60 -5.47 -12.80
CA PHE A 29 -30.93 -4.94 -11.61
C PHE A 29 -31.78 -3.93 -10.81
N GLU A 30 -32.75 -3.27 -11.46
CA GLU A 30 -33.62 -2.27 -10.81
C GLU A 30 -34.56 -2.87 -9.74
N ARG A 31 -34.82 -4.19 -9.76
CA ARG A 31 -35.63 -4.83 -8.71
C ARG A 31 -34.86 -5.21 -7.45
N LEU A 32 -33.53 -5.12 -7.44
CA LEU A 32 -32.72 -5.44 -6.26
C LEU A 32 -32.33 -4.20 -5.42
N ILE A 33 -32.56 -2.98 -5.90
CA ILE A 33 -32.17 -1.73 -5.21
C ILE A 33 -33.36 -0.99 -4.57
N ALA A 34 -34.56 -1.58 -4.58
CA ALA A 34 -35.74 -0.94 -4.00
C ALA A 34 -36.00 -1.33 -2.52
N ASP A 35 -35.17 -2.17 -1.90
CA ASP A 35 -35.39 -2.68 -0.54
C ASP A 35 -34.12 -2.70 0.35
N ASP A 36 -33.27 -1.69 0.27
CA ASP A 36 -32.29 -1.48 1.34
C ASP A 36 -32.55 -0.14 2.04
N ARG A 37 -33.52 -0.19 2.96
CA ARG A 37 -33.61 0.77 4.05
C ARG A 37 -32.39 0.60 4.94
N GLU A 38 -31.55 1.62 5.00
CA GLU A 38 -30.83 2.03 6.21
C GLU A 38 -29.93 0.97 6.87
N LYS A 39 -29.10 0.29 6.08
CA LYS A 39 -27.79 -0.13 6.56
C LYS A 39 -26.77 0.89 6.10
N ASN A 40 -26.23 1.67 7.04
CA ASN A 40 -24.96 2.36 6.83
C ASN A 40 -23.90 1.27 6.60
N VAL A 41 -23.75 0.84 5.35
CA VAL A 41 -22.56 0.10 4.94
C VAL A 41 -21.46 1.15 4.97
N ASP A 42 -20.78 1.23 6.09
CA ASP A 42 -19.52 1.94 6.22
C ASP A 42 -18.53 1.20 5.32
N LEU A 43 -18.51 1.59 4.04
CA LEU A 43 -17.61 1.04 3.04
C LEU A 43 -16.22 1.55 3.40
N ASP A 44 -15.45 0.72 4.08
CA ASP A 44 -14.03 1.00 4.32
C ASP A 44 -13.27 0.87 2.99
N LEU A 45 -13.04 2.03 2.35
CA LEU A 45 -12.31 2.14 1.10
C LEU A 45 -10.80 2.24 1.32
N CYS A 46 -10.33 2.30 2.57
CA CYS A 46 -8.92 2.49 2.87
C CYS A 46 -8.04 1.32 2.38
N PRO A 47 -8.35 0.04 2.70
CA PRO A 47 -7.55 -1.09 2.21
C PRO A 47 -7.52 -1.17 0.69
N MET A 48 -8.66 -0.88 0.03
CA MET A 48 -8.74 -0.86 -1.43
C MET A 48 -7.84 0.24 -1.99
N CYS A 49 -7.94 1.47 -1.47
CA CYS A 49 -7.12 2.59 -1.92
C CYS A 49 -5.62 2.28 -1.80
N ILE A 50 -5.19 1.74 -0.65
CA ILE A 50 -3.79 1.41 -0.41
C ILE A 50 -3.29 0.33 -1.38
N ASN A 51 -4.07 -0.73 -1.57
CA ASN A 51 -3.69 -1.81 -2.50
C ASN A 51 -3.56 -1.30 -3.95
N GLU A 52 -4.48 -0.45 -4.40
CA GLU A 52 -4.42 0.15 -5.72
C GLU A 52 -3.24 1.14 -5.86
N ALA A 53 -2.96 1.92 -4.82
CA ALA A 53 -1.82 2.83 -4.79
C ALA A 53 -0.49 2.06 -4.86
N VAL A 54 -0.33 0.99 -4.07
CA VAL A 54 0.84 0.09 -4.12
C VAL A 54 0.99 -0.53 -5.52
N ALA A 55 -0.10 -1.02 -6.11
CA ALA A 55 -0.07 -1.59 -7.46
C ALA A 55 0.36 -0.56 -8.50
N ALA A 56 -0.20 0.65 -8.45
CA ALA A 56 0.15 1.73 -9.36
C ALA A 56 1.62 2.14 -9.24
N ILE A 57 2.13 2.31 -8.01
CA ILE A 57 3.55 2.64 -7.76
C ILE A 57 4.46 1.55 -8.33
N ASN A 58 4.19 0.28 -8.03
CA ASN A 58 4.98 -0.84 -8.54
C ASN A 58 4.96 -0.91 -10.07
N VAL A 59 3.82 -0.65 -10.69
CA VAL A 59 3.70 -0.60 -12.15
C VAL A 59 4.56 0.53 -12.73
N ILE A 60 4.53 1.72 -12.13
CA ILE A 60 5.30 2.87 -12.58
C ILE A 60 6.80 2.60 -12.42
N LEU A 61 7.24 2.10 -11.26
CA LEU A 61 8.64 1.76 -11.01
C LEU A 61 9.14 0.72 -12.01
N ASN A 62 8.38 -0.35 -12.24
CA ASN A 62 8.75 -1.36 -13.23
C ASN A 62 8.79 -0.80 -14.65
N ALA A 63 7.84 0.06 -15.03
CA ALA A 63 7.85 0.71 -16.34
C ALA A 63 9.12 1.57 -16.54
N ILE A 64 9.54 2.32 -15.51
CA ILE A 64 10.75 3.13 -15.55
C ILE A 64 12.02 2.25 -15.61
N LEU A 65 12.04 1.12 -14.90
CA LEU A 65 13.18 0.20 -14.90
C LEU A 65 13.31 -0.57 -16.22
N ASP A 66 12.21 -1.02 -16.81
CA ASP A 66 12.19 -1.85 -18.02
C ASP A 66 12.36 -1.04 -19.30
N GLU A 67 11.67 0.10 -19.40
CA GLU A 67 11.62 0.93 -20.61
C GLU A 67 12.53 2.16 -20.54
N GLY A 68 13.14 2.40 -19.37
CA GLY A 68 13.89 3.61 -19.08
C GLY A 68 12.98 4.81 -18.78
N ILE A 69 13.56 6.00 -18.70
CA ILE A 69 12.80 7.23 -18.52
C ILE A 69 11.96 7.48 -19.78
N LEU A 70 10.66 7.23 -19.68
CA LEU A 70 9.70 7.55 -20.72
C LEU A 70 9.62 9.07 -20.87
N ALA A 71 9.75 9.55 -22.11
CA ALA A 71 9.77 10.99 -22.39
C ALA A 71 8.39 11.67 -22.26
N ASP A 72 7.30 10.89 -22.24
CA ASP A 72 5.94 11.42 -22.33
C ASP A 72 5.02 10.82 -21.26
N CYS A 73 4.24 11.68 -20.60
CA CYS A 73 3.26 11.32 -19.58
C CYS A 73 2.21 10.32 -20.09
N ASP A 74 1.69 10.54 -21.31
CA ASP A 74 0.71 9.64 -21.92
C ASP A 74 1.21 8.20 -22.06
N LYS A 75 2.48 8.01 -22.41
CA LYS A 75 3.06 6.67 -22.56
C LYS A 75 3.17 5.98 -21.21
N LEU A 76 3.73 6.66 -20.22
CA LEU A 76 3.85 6.13 -18.87
C LEU A 76 2.48 5.76 -18.31
N CYS A 77 1.51 6.66 -18.42
CA CYS A 77 0.20 6.49 -17.84
C CYS A 77 -0.70 5.52 -18.61
N SER A 78 -0.45 5.32 -19.91
CA SER A 78 -1.06 4.22 -20.68
C SER A 78 -0.59 2.86 -20.19
N ILE A 79 0.70 2.71 -19.84
CA ILE A 79 1.22 1.47 -19.23
C ILE A 79 0.54 1.24 -17.87
N VAL A 80 0.38 2.30 -17.08
CA VAL A 80 -0.35 2.23 -15.81
C VAL A 80 -1.79 1.75 -16.02
N ALA A 81 -2.55 2.38 -16.92
CA ALA A 81 -3.91 1.95 -17.23
C ALA A 81 -3.98 0.49 -17.69
N ASN A 82 -3.05 0.06 -18.53
CA ASN A 82 -3.03 -1.30 -19.06
C ASN A 82 -2.69 -2.33 -17.96
N LYS A 83 -1.65 -2.10 -17.16
CA LYS A 83 -1.24 -3.05 -16.12
C LYS A 83 -2.20 -3.08 -14.92
N THR A 84 -2.84 -1.97 -14.60
CA THR A 84 -3.90 -1.93 -13.56
C THR A 84 -5.28 -2.33 -14.09
N SER A 85 -5.43 -2.53 -15.41
CA SER A 85 -6.73 -2.74 -16.07
C SER A 85 -7.75 -1.64 -15.75
N SER A 86 -7.28 -0.42 -15.49
CA SER A 86 -8.10 0.72 -15.06
C SER A 86 -7.83 1.96 -15.91
N PRO A 87 -8.67 2.24 -16.93
CA PRO A 87 -8.55 3.44 -17.75
C PRO A 87 -8.66 4.74 -16.95
N PHE A 88 -9.44 4.70 -15.85
CA PHE A 88 -9.59 5.82 -14.93
C PHE A 88 -8.27 6.16 -14.24
N ILE A 89 -7.54 5.15 -13.72
CA ILE A 89 -6.23 5.35 -13.12
C ILE A 89 -5.24 5.92 -14.14
N GLY A 90 -5.27 5.42 -15.39
CA GLY A 90 -4.44 5.99 -16.47
C GLY A 90 -4.72 7.46 -16.72
N THR A 91 -6.00 7.86 -16.75
CA THR A 91 -6.40 9.26 -16.97
C THR A 91 -5.90 10.17 -15.85
N MET A 92 -6.05 9.72 -14.60
CA MET A 92 -5.57 10.46 -13.43
C MET A 92 -4.05 10.56 -13.39
N CYS A 93 -3.36 9.48 -13.78
CA CYS A 93 -1.92 9.49 -13.96
C CYS A 93 -1.51 10.54 -14.99
N THR A 94 -2.13 10.54 -16.19
CA THR A 94 -1.80 11.51 -17.26
C THR A 94 -2.00 12.93 -16.74
N LEU A 95 -3.13 13.22 -16.11
CA LEU A 95 -3.43 14.56 -15.59
C LEU A 95 -2.42 15.01 -14.53
N ALA A 96 -2.07 14.14 -13.59
CA ALA A 96 -1.09 14.43 -12.55
C ALA A 96 0.31 14.65 -13.15
N CYS A 97 0.70 13.81 -14.10
CA CYS A 97 1.99 13.89 -14.78
C CYS A 97 2.10 15.15 -15.64
N ASP A 98 1.09 15.47 -16.46
CA ASP A 98 1.07 16.67 -17.30
C ASP A 98 1.12 17.95 -16.48
N ALA A 99 0.50 17.95 -15.29
CA ALA A 99 0.48 19.09 -14.41
C ALA A 99 1.83 19.34 -13.71
N LEU A 100 2.61 18.28 -13.46
CA LEU A 100 3.92 18.37 -12.81
C LEU A 100 5.09 18.45 -13.82
N GLY A 101 4.91 17.89 -15.01
CA GLY A 101 5.97 17.55 -15.94
C GLY A 101 6.53 16.15 -15.65
N ILE A 102 6.86 15.41 -16.71
CA ILE A 102 7.30 14.01 -16.62
C ILE A 102 8.52 13.81 -15.71
N ASP A 103 9.52 14.69 -15.78
CA ASP A 103 10.73 14.59 -14.97
C ASP A 103 10.43 14.76 -13.48
N GLU A 104 9.62 15.75 -13.13
CA GLU A 104 9.24 16.02 -11.72
C GLU A 104 8.29 14.95 -11.21
N PHE A 105 7.38 14.44 -12.05
CA PHE A 105 6.49 13.33 -11.71
C PHE A 105 7.29 12.05 -11.40
N ILE A 106 8.24 11.70 -12.26
CA ILE A 106 9.14 10.55 -12.05
C ILE A 106 10.01 10.77 -10.81
N HIS A 107 10.60 11.96 -10.67
CA HIS A 107 11.42 12.27 -9.51
C HIS A 107 10.62 12.24 -8.22
N PHE A 108 9.38 12.70 -8.23
CA PHE A 108 8.47 12.60 -7.08
C PHE A 108 8.18 11.13 -6.73
N ILE A 109 7.90 10.28 -7.71
CA ILE A 109 7.63 8.86 -7.47
C ILE A 109 8.89 8.11 -6.98
N ILE A 110 10.08 8.46 -7.46
CA ILE A 110 11.32 7.77 -7.10
C ILE A 110 11.91 8.30 -5.78
N ALA A 111 11.91 9.62 -5.58
CA ALA A 111 12.62 10.26 -4.48
C ALA A 111 11.75 10.50 -3.24
N ALA A 112 10.43 10.59 -3.38
CA ALA A 112 9.57 10.93 -2.24
C ALA A 112 9.23 9.75 -1.33
N ASP A 113 9.64 8.52 -1.68
CA ASP A 113 9.13 7.27 -1.07
C ASP A 113 7.59 7.32 -1.01
N PRO A 114 6.93 7.15 -2.17
CA PRO A 114 5.51 7.45 -2.32
C PRO A 114 4.69 6.58 -1.35
N ASP A 115 4.34 7.13 -0.20
CA ASP A 115 3.60 6.41 0.82
C ASP A 115 2.14 6.23 0.34
N PRO A 116 1.74 4.99 -0.01
CA PRO A 116 0.39 4.71 -0.47
C PRO A 116 -0.68 5.09 0.56
N ILE A 117 -0.34 5.01 1.85
CA ILE A 117 -1.26 5.37 2.95
C ILE A 117 -1.49 6.87 2.95
N TRP A 118 -0.42 7.67 2.86
CA TRP A 118 -0.50 9.12 2.85
C TRP A 118 -1.37 9.66 1.69
N TYR A 119 -1.28 9.07 0.50
CA TYR A 119 -2.17 9.46 -0.61
C TYR A 119 -3.63 9.18 -0.29
N CYS A 120 -3.92 8.03 0.30
CA CYS A 120 -5.27 7.65 0.69
C CYS A 120 -5.81 8.50 1.85
N GLU A 121 -4.94 8.97 2.74
CA GLU A 121 -5.26 9.93 3.79
C GLU A 121 -5.63 11.31 3.22
N ILE A 122 -4.85 11.84 2.26
CA ILE A 122 -5.21 13.09 1.57
C ILE A 122 -6.52 12.95 0.80
N ALA A 123 -6.74 11.79 0.20
CA ALA A 123 -7.99 11.46 -0.47
C ALA A 123 -9.18 11.31 0.49
N ARG A 124 -8.93 11.34 1.81
CA ARG A 124 -9.91 11.08 2.88
C ARG A 124 -10.56 9.70 2.78
N LEU A 125 -9.87 8.76 2.15
CA LEU A 125 -10.27 7.36 2.06
C LEU A 125 -9.72 6.56 3.24
N CYS A 126 -8.64 7.03 3.87
CA CYS A 126 -8.09 6.48 5.10
C CYS A 126 -8.24 7.44 6.29
N PRO A 127 -8.46 6.91 7.51
CA PRO A 127 -8.50 7.72 8.73
C PRO A 127 -7.11 8.27 9.07
N VAL A 128 -7.07 9.57 9.35
CA VAL A 128 -5.86 10.27 9.78
C VAL A 128 -5.84 10.39 11.31
N ASN A 129 -4.70 10.07 11.92
CA ASN A 129 -4.47 10.33 13.34
C ASN A 129 -3.09 10.97 13.56
N ASP A 130 -3.03 12.30 13.47
CA ASP A 130 -1.80 13.08 13.65
C ASP A 130 -1.17 12.97 15.05
N ASN A 131 -1.92 12.48 16.04
CA ASN A 131 -1.46 12.27 17.41
C ASN A 131 -1.28 10.79 17.75
N GLY A 132 -1.36 9.92 16.74
CA GLY A 132 -1.24 8.49 16.90
C GLY A 132 0.11 8.10 17.48
N ASP A 133 0.11 7.07 18.32
CA ASP A 133 1.32 6.52 18.90
C ASP A 133 1.24 5.00 18.94
N ALA A 134 2.39 4.35 18.84
CA ALA A 134 2.52 2.94 19.10
C ALA A 134 3.90 2.62 19.63
N LYS A 135 3.93 1.72 20.61
CA LYS A 135 5.17 1.20 21.19
C LYS A 135 5.10 -0.30 21.27
N PHE A 136 6.04 -0.99 20.66
CA PHE A 136 6.19 -2.43 20.83
C PHE A 136 6.45 -2.76 22.31
N VAL A 137 5.64 -3.67 22.86
CA VAL A 137 5.77 -4.17 24.23
C VAL A 137 6.29 -5.59 24.28
N LYS A 138 6.10 -6.36 23.19
CA LYS A 138 6.66 -7.70 23.05
C LYS A 138 7.02 -7.94 21.59
N PHE A 139 8.14 -8.61 21.37
CA PHE A 139 8.52 -9.20 20.10
C PHE A 139 9.17 -10.55 20.39
N GLY A 140 8.72 -11.59 19.72
CA GLY A 140 9.25 -12.94 19.87
C GLY A 140 9.14 -13.70 18.55
N VAL A 141 10.12 -14.57 18.30
CA VAL A 141 10.19 -15.37 17.08
C VAL A 141 10.37 -16.84 17.46
N LEU A 142 9.56 -17.72 16.89
CA LEU A 142 9.61 -19.16 17.12
C LEU A 142 9.59 -19.94 15.79
N PRO A 143 10.60 -20.78 15.50
CA PRO A 143 11.81 -21.00 16.29
C PRO A 143 12.74 -19.77 16.24
N SER A 144 13.62 -19.58 17.22
CA SER A 144 14.57 -18.44 17.19
C SER A 144 15.64 -18.57 16.09
N THR A 145 15.79 -19.78 15.54
CA THR A 145 16.71 -20.15 14.47
C THR A 145 16.13 -21.36 13.74
N GLY A 146 16.35 -21.49 12.44
CA GLY A 146 15.97 -22.67 11.67
C GLY A 146 16.67 -22.67 10.32
N PRO A 147 16.72 -23.80 9.59
CA PRO A 147 17.23 -23.82 8.22
C PRO A 147 16.33 -22.99 7.27
N GLN A 148 16.81 -22.68 6.07
CA GLN A 148 15.97 -22.12 5.01
C GLN A 148 14.74 -23.01 4.74
N GLY A 149 13.62 -22.40 4.34
CA GLY A 149 12.32 -23.06 4.22
C GLY A 149 11.57 -23.25 5.54
N THR A 150 12.18 -22.89 6.68
CA THR A 150 11.51 -22.86 7.98
C THR A 150 10.43 -21.77 7.98
N THR A 151 9.27 -22.12 8.51
CA THR A 151 8.24 -21.14 8.89
C THR A 151 8.52 -20.64 10.29
N PHE A 152 8.85 -19.35 10.38
CA PHE A 152 8.97 -18.61 11.62
C PHE A 152 7.62 -18.04 12.02
N VAL A 153 7.29 -18.16 13.29
CA VAL A 153 6.09 -17.59 13.89
C VAL A 153 6.51 -16.42 14.76
N ILE A 154 6.00 -15.25 14.42
CA ILE A 154 6.42 -13.98 15.01
C ILE A 154 5.25 -13.47 15.82
N ASP A 155 5.45 -13.41 17.13
CA ASP A 155 4.51 -12.85 18.08
C ASP A 155 4.95 -11.42 18.40
N CYS A 156 4.21 -10.44 17.90
CA CYS A 156 4.44 -9.04 18.24
C CYS A 156 3.24 -8.49 19.00
N SER A 157 3.50 -7.57 19.92
CA SER A 157 2.43 -6.79 20.53
C SER A 157 2.89 -5.36 20.71
N PHE A 158 1.97 -4.44 20.49
CA PHE A 158 2.19 -3.02 20.64
C PHE A 158 1.10 -2.41 21.50
N LYS A 159 1.45 -1.31 22.16
CA LYS A 159 0.53 -0.50 22.95
C LYS A 159 0.47 0.90 22.37
N SER A 160 -0.73 1.44 22.30
CA SER A 160 -1.04 2.79 21.87
C SER A 160 -1.82 3.53 22.95
N LEU A 161 -1.45 4.76 23.26
CA LEU A 161 -2.13 5.62 24.23
C LEU A 161 -3.17 6.54 23.57
N ASN A 162 -2.93 6.95 22.34
CA ASN A 162 -3.73 7.91 21.56
C ASN A 162 -4.42 7.25 20.35
N GLY A 163 -4.30 5.93 20.20
CA GLY A 163 -4.69 5.20 19.00
C GLY A 163 -3.62 5.28 17.92
N THR A 164 -3.86 4.61 16.80
CA THR A 164 -3.00 4.63 15.62
C THR A 164 -3.79 5.17 14.43
N GLY A 165 -3.09 5.78 13.46
CA GLY A 165 -3.61 5.89 12.10
C GLY A 165 -3.54 4.56 11.37
N THR A 166 -3.88 4.55 10.09
CA THR A 166 -3.51 3.43 9.22
C THR A 166 -2.00 3.44 9.05
N SER A 167 -1.33 2.28 9.17
CA SER A 167 0.12 2.19 9.04
C SER A 167 0.54 0.88 8.37
N MET A 168 1.81 0.78 7.99
CA MET A 168 2.40 -0.46 7.46
C MET A 168 3.36 -1.04 8.50
N LEU A 169 3.15 -2.29 8.89
CA LEU A 169 4.13 -3.04 9.66
C LEU A 169 5.07 -3.75 8.69
N ARG A 170 6.34 -3.35 8.66
CA ARG A 170 7.38 -4.02 7.87
C ARG A 170 8.17 -4.97 8.75
N LEU A 171 8.36 -6.17 8.24
CA LEU A 171 9.14 -7.21 8.88
C LEU A 171 10.24 -7.68 7.93
N ASP A 172 11.48 -7.46 8.36
CA ASP A 172 12.67 -7.80 7.61
C ASP A 172 13.34 -9.02 8.24
N ILE A 173 13.65 -10.00 7.42
CA ILE A 173 14.38 -11.21 7.77
C ILE A 173 15.69 -11.18 6.99
N THR A 174 16.79 -10.92 7.69
CA THR A 174 18.13 -10.98 7.10
C THR A 174 18.72 -12.35 7.35
N ASP A 175 19.11 -13.03 6.26
CA ASP A 175 19.79 -14.31 6.33
C ASP A 175 21.29 -14.14 6.64
N PRO A 176 22.02 -15.24 6.91
CA PRO A 176 23.44 -15.15 7.25
C PRO A 176 24.37 -14.81 6.07
N THR A 177 23.85 -14.73 4.84
CA THR A 177 24.56 -14.19 3.67
C THR A 177 24.37 -12.67 3.53
N ASN A 178 23.63 -12.06 4.46
CA ASN A 178 23.17 -10.66 4.47
C ASN A 178 22.14 -10.34 3.38
N GLU A 179 21.45 -11.34 2.83
CA GLU A 179 20.27 -11.11 2.00
C GLU A 179 19.07 -10.84 2.92
N THR A 180 18.26 -9.83 2.61
CA THR A 180 17.09 -9.45 3.40
C THR A 180 15.82 -9.71 2.61
N ASP A 181 14.91 -10.48 3.21
CA ASP A 181 13.55 -10.67 2.74
C ASP A 181 12.61 -9.80 3.59
N SER A 182 11.71 -9.07 2.95
CA SER A 182 10.84 -8.09 3.59
C SER A 182 9.38 -8.45 3.36
N SER A 183 8.56 -8.34 4.40
CA SER A 183 7.11 -8.51 4.31
C SER A 183 6.41 -7.33 4.97
N ASP A 184 5.43 -6.79 4.25
CA ASP A 184 4.65 -5.63 4.66
C ASP A 184 3.22 -6.07 5.02
N PHE A 185 2.72 -5.62 6.16
CA PHE A 185 1.39 -5.93 6.68
C PHE A 185 0.64 -4.63 6.97
N LEU A 186 -0.52 -4.45 6.33
CA LEU A 186 -1.36 -3.29 6.58
C LEU A 186 -1.99 -3.38 7.97
N ILE A 187 -1.76 -2.36 8.79
CA ILE A 187 -2.37 -2.20 10.10
C ILE A 187 -3.42 -1.09 10.01
N GLU A 188 -4.68 -1.47 10.11
CA GLU A 188 -5.79 -0.51 10.18
C GLU A 188 -5.70 0.35 11.44
N ALA A 189 -6.23 1.58 11.36
CA ALA A 189 -6.33 2.47 12.51
C ALA A 189 -7.00 1.80 13.72
N LYS A 190 -6.30 1.86 14.87
CA LYS A 190 -6.77 1.30 16.13
C LYS A 190 -7.05 2.42 17.15
N LYS A 191 -7.99 2.16 18.05
CA LYS A 191 -8.22 3.01 19.23
C LYS A 191 -7.06 2.84 20.25
N PRO A 192 -6.97 3.67 21.29
CA PRO A 192 -6.05 3.42 22.40
C PRO A 192 -6.23 2.01 22.98
N GLY A 193 -5.13 1.28 23.19
CA GLY A 193 -5.19 -0.10 23.63
C GLY A 193 -3.87 -0.87 23.50
N THR A 194 -3.91 -2.16 23.81
CA THR A 194 -2.82 -3.11 23.58
C THR A 194 -3.29 -4.16 22.58
N TYR A 195 -2.49 -4.38 21.54
CA TYR A 195 -2.80 -5.26 20.42
C TYR A 195 -1.70 -6.31 20.29
N SER A 196 -2.08 -7.53 19.90
CA SER A 196 -1.13 -8.63 19.64
C SER A 196 -1.42 -9.20 18.27
N GLU A 197 -0.38 -9.32 17.45
CA GLU A 197 -0.45 -9.94 16.13
C GLU A 197 0.46 -11.17 16.11
N ARG A 198 0.04 -12.17 15.33
CA ARG A 198 0.81 -13.40 15.13
C ARG A 198 0.98 -13.66 13.64
N ILE A 199 2.21 -13.51 13.18
CA ILE A 199 2.56 -13.54 11.77
C ILE A 199 3.36 -14.82 11.48
N GLY A 200 2.93 -15.58 10.47
CA GLY A 200 3.67 -16.74 9.97
C GLY A 200 4.47 -16.34 8.74
N LEU A 201 5.79 -16.51 8.78
CA LEU A 201 6.69 -16.16 7.69
C LEU A 201 7.56 -17.34 7.29
N LYS A 202 7.47 -17.73 6.02
CA LYS A 202 8.23 -18.84 5.47
C LYS A 202 9.43 -18.28 4.71
N THR A 203 10.63 -18.64 5.15
CA THR A 203 11.86 -18.26 4.43
C THR A 203 11.90 -18.90 3.04
N LEU A 204 12.37 -18.15 2.05
CA LEU A 204 12.58 -18.64 0.69
C LEU A 204 13.69 -19.71 0.67
N THR A 205 13.58 -20.63 -0.28
CA THR A 205 14.64 -21.62 -0.55
C THR A 205 15.60 -20.98 -1.54
N ALA A 206 16.82 -20.64 -1.12
CA ALA A 206 17.84 -20.16 -2.05
C ALA A 206 18.33 -21.30 -2.96
N LEU A 207 18.73 -20.96 -4.20
CA LEU A 207 19.16 -21.94 -5.21
C LEU A 207 20.56 -22.54 -4.94
N ASN A 208 21.32 -21.98 -3.99
CA ASN A 208 22.68 -22.40 -3.66
C ASN A 208 22.76 -22.74 -2.16
N CYS A 209 22.46 -23.99 -1.84
CA CYS A 209 22.23 -24.47 -0.48
C CYS A 209 23.55 -24.78 0.24
N ASP A 210 23.98 -23.93 1.18
CA ASP A 210 24.93 -24.34 2.21
C ASP A 210 24.20 -24.54 3.56
N PRO A 211 24.07 -25.78 4.06
CA PRO A 211 23.38 -26.09 5.30
C PRO A 211 24.12 -25.61 6.58
N THR A 212 25.29 -24.99 6.44
CA THR A 212 26.04 -24.41 7.58
C THR A 212 25.72 -22.94 7.86
N ILE A 213 24.83 -22.34 7.06
CA ILE A 213 24.43 -20.92 7.12
C ILE A 213 23.70 -20.63 8.46
N GLY A 214 24.27 -19.68 9.24
CA GLY A 214 24.00 -19.40 10.65
C GLY A 214 22.65 -18.78 11.04
N LYS A 215 22.67 -17.79 11.96
CA LYS A 215 21.45 -17.22 12.58
C LYS A 215 20.80 -16.16 11.69
N PHE A 216 19.48 -16.24 11.52
CA PHE A 216 18.67 -15.18 10.92
C PHE A 216 18.52 -13.99 11.89
N ASN A 217 18.56 -12.78 11.35
CA ASN A 217 18.25 -11.55 12.09
C ASN A 217 16.86 -11.07 11.69
N PHE A 218 16.05 -10.71 12.69
CA PHE A 218 14.68 -10.23 12.48
C PHE A 218 14.59 -8.77 12.94
N ASN A 219 14.21 -7.88 12.04
CA ASN A 219 13.96 -6.48 12.33
C ASN A 219 12.51 -6.15 12.03
N MET A 220 11.90 -5.29 12.84
CA MET A 220 10.49 -4.93 12.70
C MET A 220 10.34 -3.42 12.84
N TYR A 221 9.60 -2.84 11.90
CA TYR A 221 9.39 -1.41 11.74
C TYR A 221 7.90 -1.14 11.62
N MET A 222 7.47 -0.02 12.16
CA MET A 222 6.09 0.46 12.09
C MET A 222 6.07 1.95 11.82
#